data_AF-A0A950X6W6-F1
#
_entry.id   AF-A0A950X6W6-F1
#
_cell.length_a   1.000
_cell.length_b   1.000
_cell.length_c   1.000
_cell.angle_alpha   90.00
_cell.angle_beta   90.00
_cell.angle_gamma   90.00
#
_symmetry.space_group_name_H-M   'P 1'
#
loop_
_entity.id
_entity.type
_entity.pdbx_description
1 polymer ?
#
loop_
_entity_poly.entity_id
_entity_poly.type
_entity_poly.pdbx_seq_one_letter_code
_entity_poly.pdbx_strand_id
1 'polypeptide(L)'
;IIDQALVPVIIDAGLGAPSHAAAAMELGADAVLVNTAIAIALDPVRMAVAFKNAVQAGRMAFEIGLGTERQTAEATSPLEAILRQK
;
A
#
# COMPACT_ATOMS: atom_id res chain seq x y z
N ILE A 1 -15.63 -3.13 5.67
CA ILE A 1 -15.82 -4.33 4.82
C ILE A 1 -14.71 -5.33 5.06
N ILE A 2 -13.44 -4.99 4.78
CA ILE A 2 -12.29 -5.90 4.98
C ILE A 2 -12.25 -6.45 6.42
N ASP A 3 -12.18 -5.59 7.43
CA ASP A 3 -12.13 -6.02 8.85
C ASP A 3 -13.37 -6.76 9.37
N GLN A 4 -14.47 -6.71 8.62
CA GLN A 4 -15.76 -7.29 9.02
C GLN A 4 -16.08 -8.58 8.26
N ALA A 5 -15.30 -8.91 7.23
CA ALA A 5 -15.51 -10.08 6.41
C ALA A 5 -14.91 -11.33 7.06
N LEU A 6 -15.67 -12.42 7.08
CA LEU A 6 -15.18 -13.75 7.50
C LEU A 6 -14.71 -14.60 6.31
N VAL A 7 -14.66 -14.00 5.12
CA VAL A 7 -14.30 -14.63 3.86
C VAL A 7 -13.24 -13.76 3.16
N PRO A 8 -12.40 -14.33 2.30
CA PRO A 8 -11.38 -13.56 1.59
C PRO A 8 -11.99 -12.40 0.80
N VAL A 9 -11.42 -11.22 0.92
CA VAL A 9 -11.84 -10.01 0.23
C VAL A 9 -10.84 -9.67 -0.86
N ILE A 10 -11.32 -9.69 -2.11
CA ILE A 10 -10.56 -9.31 -3.30
C ILE A 10 -11.04 -7.92 -3.74
N ILE A 11 -10.11 -6.98 -3.86
CA ILE A 11 -10.40 -5.66 -4.42
C ILE A 11 -10.31 -5.74 -5.94
N ASP A 12 -11.42 -5.49 -6.62
CA ASP A 12 -11.56 -5.45 -8.08
C ASP A 12 -12.09 -4.07 -8.52
N ALA A 13 -11.73 -3.68 -9.74
CA ALA A 13 -12.02 -2.41 -10.39
C ALA A 13 -11.42 -1.16 -9.70
N GLY A 14 -11.09 -0.12 -10.49
CA GLY A 14 -10.58 1.16 -9.98
C GLY A 14 -9.07 1.24 -9.68
N LEU A 15 -8.34 0.13 -9.80
CA LEU A 15 -6.88 0.11 -9.66
C LEU A 15 -6.21 0.63 -10.94
N GLY A 16 -6.05 1.95 -11.03
CA GLY A 16 -5.38 2.64 -12.15
C GLY A 16 -3.86 2.71 -12.07
N ALA A 17 -3.28 2.51 -10.88
CA ALA A 17 -1.85 2.58 -10.63
C ALA A 17 -1.40 1.50 -9.64
N PRO A 18 -0.13 1.06 -9.70
CA PRO A 18 0.42 0.12 -8.72
C PRO A 18 0.27 0.60 -7.26
N SER A 19 0.34 1.92 -7.00
CA SER A 19 0.12 2.47 -5.66
C SER A 19 -1.27 2.19 -5.10
N HIS A 20 -2.31 2.11 -5.94
CA HIS A 20 -3.65 1.74 -5.50
C HIS A 20 -3.69 0.29 -5.02
N ALA A 21 -2.95 -0.61 -5.71
CA ALA A 21 -2.84 -2.00 -5.30
C ALA A 21 -2.07 -2.13 -3.98
N ALA A 22 -0.97 -1.38 -3.80
CA ALA A 22 -0.27 -1.34 -2.52
C ALA A 22 -1.20 -0.90 -1.38
N ALA A 23 -1.93 0.21 -1.56
CA ALA A 23 -2.88 0.72 -0.58
C ALA A 23 -3.99 -0.30 -0.24
N ALA A 24 -4.52 -1.01 -1.24
CA ALA A 24 -5.50 -2.07 -0.99
C ALA A 24 -4.93 -3.20 -0.12
N MET A 25 -3.70 -3.63 -0.37
CA MET A 25 -3.04 -4.66 0.45
C MET A 25 -2.70 -4.15 1.85
N GLU A 26 -2.29 -2.89 1.98
CA GLU A 26 -2.03 -2.21 3.26
C GLU A 26 -3.28 -2.12 4.15
N LEU A 27 -4.45 -2.00 3.54
CA LEU A 27 -5.76 -2.03 4.22
C LEU A 27 -6.21 -3.45 4.61
N GLY A 28 -5.42 -4.48 4.29
CA GLY A 28 -5.71 -5.87 4.67
C GLY A 28 -6.49 -6.67 3.63
N ALA A 29 -6.57 -6.22 2.37
CA ALA A 29 -7.14 -7.06 1.32
C ALA A 29 -6.33 -8.36 1.13
N ASP A 30 -7.02 -9.45 0.76
CA ASP A 30 -6.38 -10.74 0.51
C ASP A 30 -5.73 -10.81 -0.87
N ALA A 31 -6.34 -10.12 -1.84
CA ALA A 31 -5.82 -9.99 -3.19
C ALA A 31 -6.39 -8.75 -3.90
N VAL A 32 -5.77 -8.43 -5.03
CA VAL A 32 -6.27 -7.44 -5.99
C VAL A 32 -6.46 -8.09 -7.36
N LEU A 33 -7.50 -7.67 -8.07
CA LEU A 33 -7.76 -8.05 -9.46
C LEU A 33 -7.52 -6.82 -10.34
N VAL A 34 -6.60 -6.94 -11.31
CA VAL A 34 -6.20 -5.85 -12.20
C VAL A 34 -6.27 -6.30 -13.65
N ASN A 35 -6.91 -5.51 -14.50
CA ASN A 35 -6.96 -5.75 -15.94
C ASN A 35 -6.58 -4.48 -16.72
N THR A 36 -7.48 -3.49 -16.77
CA THR A 36 -7.38 -2.32 -17.64
C THR A 36 -6.05 -1.58 -17.48
N ALA A 37 -5.59 -1.34 -16.25
CA ALA A 37 -4.34 -0.61 -16.00
C ALA A 37 -3.10 -1.29 -16.56
N ILE A 38 -3.08 -2.63 -16.64
CA ILE A 38 -1.99 -3.38 -17.29
C ILE A 38 -2.22 -3.40 -18.80
N ALA A 39 -3.46 -3.68 -19.24
CA ALA A 39 -3.79 -3.87 -20.64
C ALA A 39 -3.57 -2.63 -21.53
N ILE A 40 -3.81 -1.43 -21.00
CA ILE A 40 -3.66 -0.16 -21.75
C ILE A 40 -2.32 0.55 -21.49
N ALA A 41 -1.45 -0.01 -20.66
CA ALA A 41 -0.16 0.60 -20.35
C ALA A 41 0.73 0.65 -21.60
N LEU A 42 1.58 1.68 -21.67
CA LEU A 42 2.59 1.80 -22.73
C LEU A 42 3.51 0.56 -22.80
N ASP A 43 3.82 -0.01 -21.63
CA ASP A 43 4.54 -1.27 -21.50
C ASP A 43 3.80 -2.20 -20.51
N PRO A 44 2.92 -3.09 -21.01
CA PRO A 44 2.12 -3.97 -20.17
C PRO A 44 2.95 -4.92 -19.31
N VAL A 45 4.10 -5.38 -19.83
CA VAL A 45 4.96 -6.34 -19.11
C VAL A 45 5.63 -5.65 -17.93
N ARG A 46 6.22 -4.47 -18.14
CA ARG A 46 6.80 -3.68 -17.03
C ARG A 46 5.72 -3.21 -16.05
N MET A 47 4.53 -2.87 -16.53
CA MET A 47 3.41 -2.52 -15.66
C MET A 47 2.95 -3.70 -14.79
N ALA A 48 2.87 -4.92 -15.36
CA ALA A 48 2.54 -6.12 -14.59
C ALA A 48 3.58 -6.40 -13.49
N VAL A 49 4.87 -6.21 -13.79
CA VAL A 49 5.95 -6.31 -12.78
C VAL A 49 5.78 -5.24 -11.69
N ALA A 50 5.43 -4.01 -12.06
CA ALA A 50 5.19 -2.94 -11.09
C ALA A 50 4.00 -3.27 -10.16
N PHE A 51 2.89 -3.76 -10.70
CA PHE A 51 1.75 -4.22 -9.90
C PHE A 51 2.11 -5.38 -8.98
N LYS A 52 2.86 -6.38 -9.47
CA LYS A 52 3.35 -7.49 -8.65
C LYS A 52 4.13 -6.97 -7.43
N ASN A 53 5.09 -6.08 -7.67
CA ASN A 53 5.92 -5.53 -6.60
C ASN A 53 5.10 -4.73 -5.59
N ALA A 54 4.13 -3.93 -6.07
CA ALA A 54 3.26 -3.15 -5.22
C ALA A 54 2.38 -4.02 -4.31
N VAL A 55 1.81 -5.10 -4.84
CA VAL A 55 1.03 -6.07 -4.05
C VAL A 55 1.89 -6.73 -2.98
N GLN A 56 3.10 -7.17 -3.34
CA GLN A 56 4.03 -7.78 -2.39
C GLN A 56 4.47 -6.81 -1.30
N ALA A 57 4.79 -5.58 -1.67
CA ALA A 57 5.19 -4.53 -0.73
C ALA A 57 4.05 -4.19 0.24
N GLY A 58 2.85 -3.93 -0.28
CA GLY A 58 1.70 -3.57 0.56
C GLY A 58 1.29 -4.70 1.50
N ARG A 59 1.34 -5.97 1.05
CA ARG A 59 1.04 -7.11 1.93
C ARG A 59 2.09 -7.28 3.03
N MET A 60 3.37 -7.14 2.69
CA MET A 60 4.45 -7.17 3.67
C MET A 60 4.28 -6.04 4.70
N ALA A 61 3.91 -4.84 4.26
CA ALA A 61 3.67 -3.69 5.14
C ALA A 61 2.48 -3.91 6.09
N PHE A 62 1.40 -4.55 5.61
CA PHE A 62 0.27 -4.96 6.46
C PHE A 62 0.70 -5.97 7.53
N GLU A 63 1.49 -6.99 7.16
CA GLU A 63 1.91 -8.07 8.07
C GLU A 63 2.86 -7.61 9.18
N ILE A 64 3.75 -6.66 8.89
CA ILE A 64 4.65 -6.07 9.90
C ILE A 64 3.96 -5.02 10.77
N GLY A 65 2.78 -4.57 10.38
CA GLY A 65 2.07 -3.44 10.96
C GLY A 65 2.54 -2.10 10.39
N LEU A 66 1.59 -1.29 9.95
CA LEU A 66 1.84 0.07 9.48
C LEU A 66 2.03 1.01 10.66
N GLY A 67 2.93 1.98 10.49
CA GLY A 67 3.07 3.08 11.44
C GLY A 67 1.77 3.89 11.52
N THR A 68 1.52 4.49 12.68
CA THR A 68 0.33 5.34 12.87
C THR A 68 0.44 6.58 11.98
N GLU A 69 -0.50 6.76 11.06
CA GLU A 69 -0.61 8.02 10.32
C GLU A 69 -0.90 9.16 11.29
N ARG A 70 -0.04 10.18 11.30
CA ARG A 70 -0.26 11.41 12.07
C ARG A 70 -0.87 12.45 11.15
N GLN A 71 -2.04 12.96 11.53
CA GLN A 71 -2.73 14.01 10.77
C GLN A 71 -2.03 15.37 10.86
N THR A 72 -1.07 15.52 11.79
CA THR A 72 -0.26 16.72 11.98
C THR A 72 1.20 16.42 11.61
N ALA A 73 1.84 17.37 10.92
CA ALA A 73 3.27 17.30 10.67
C ALA A 73 4.03 17.44 12.00
N GLU A 74 4.51 16.33 12.53
CA GLU A 74 5.45 16.32 13.64
C GLU A 74 6.87 16.08 13.10
N ALA A 75 7.84 16.84 13.60
CA ALA A 75 9.23 16.60 13.28
C ALA A 75 9.60 15.18 13.75
N THR A 76 9.96 14.29 12.82
CA THR A 76 10.48 12.94 13.12
C THR A 76 11.76 12.98 13.94
N SER A 77 12.42 14.13 13.99
CA SER A 77 13.58 14.43 14.83
C SER A 77 13.20 15.54 15.82
N PRO A 78 12.88 15.24 17.08
CA PRO A 78 12.64 16.28 18.07
C PRO A 78 13.90 17.13 18.23
N LEU A 79 13.83 18.43 17.92
CA LEU A 79 14.93 19.37 18.14
C LEU A 79 15.42 19.33 19.63
N GLU A 80 14.48 19.05 20.54
CA GLU A 80 14.71 18.75 21.96
C GLU A 80 15.72 17.62 22.21
N ALA A 81 15.72 16.57 21.38
CA ALA A 81 16.63 15.43 21.53
C ALA A 81 18.08 15.79 21.17
N ILE A 82 18.27 16.72 20.23
CA ILE A 82 19.60 17.21 19.81
C ILE A 82 20.15 18.21 20.85
N LEU A 83 19.30 19.00 21.48
CA LEU A 83 19.72 20.04 22.43
C LEU A 83 20.08 19.50 23.83
N ARG A 84 19.56 18.34 24.24
CA ARG A 84 19.86 17.71 25.54
C ARG A 84 21.14 16.86 25.55
N GLN A 85 21.90 16.83 24.45
CA GLN A 85 23.14 16.06 24.33
C GLN A 85 24.42 16.86 24.61
N LYS A 86 24.31 17.99 25.31
CA LYS A 86 25.43 18.77 25.86
C LYS A 86 25.39 18.75 27.38
#